data_AF-A0A964FY82-F1
#
_entry.id   AF-A0A964FY82-F1
#
_cell.length_a   1.000
_cell.length_b   1.000
_cell.length_c   1.000
_cell.angle_alpha   90.00
_cell.angle_beta   90.00
_cell.angle_gamma   90.00
#
_symmetry.space_group_name_H-M   'P 1'
#
loop_
_entity.id
_entity.type
_entity.pdbx_description
1 polymer ?
#
loop_
_entity_poly.entity_id
_entity_poly.type
_entity_poly.pdbx_seq_one_letter_code
_entity_poly.pdbx_strand_id
1 'polypeptide(L)'
;MNEISQTVQPEGLVTAGVEKIRTMIEGFDDISHGGMPIGRTTLVSGTSGTGKTLFAVQFIYNGIIHFDEPGVLVTFEESPTDIIKNACSFGWDLARLIDEGKLFILDASPDPEGQDIVGNFDLSALIERIQYAIRKYKAKRVSIDSVTAVFQQYEAASVVRREIFRLVARLKQVGATTVMTTERVEEYGPVARFGVEEFVSDNVVIVRNVLEGERRRRTIEILKLRGTTHMKGEYPFTMTNDGINIFPLGAMRLTQKSSNVRVSSGDKTLDEMCGGGFFKDSIILATGATGTGKTLLVSKFLQNACMNGNRALLFAYEESRAQLFRNAYSWGIDFEEMEHKGLLKLLCTYPESAGLEDHLQTIKSEIAEFKPSRIAIDSLSALARGVSNNAFRQFVIGVTGFAKQEEITGFFTNTSDQFMGSHSITDSHISTITDTIIMLQYVEIRGEMSRAINVFKMRGSWHDKGIREYTITERGPQIKDSFRGYERIISGSPTRISVNEKSELSRILQGVQGQNDDDI
;
A
#
# COMPACT_ATOMS: atom_id res chain seq x y z
N MET A 1 27.41 -24.14 66.88
CA MET A 1 26.41 -24.59 65.89
C MET A 1 25.95 -23.39 65.10
N ASN A 2 26.10 -23.49 63.77
CA ASN A 2 25.55 -22.65 62.70
C ASN A 2 26.20 -21.29 62.43
N GLU A 3 27.34 -21.32 61.73
CA GLU A 3 27.66 -20.33 60.70
C GLU A 3 26.92 -20.73 59.41
N ILE A 4 26.04 -19.86 58.93
CA ILE A 4 25.28 -20.05 57.69
C ILE A 4 26.12 -19.48 56.54
N SER A 5 26.68 -20.39 55.75
CA SER A 5 27.29 -20.12 54.45
C SER A 5 26.27 -19.44 53.53
N GLN A 6 26.54 -18.18 53.16
CA GLN A 6 25.86 -17.49 52.06
C GLN A 6 26.43 -18.01 50.74
N THR A 7 25.71 -18.93 50.11
CA THR A 7 25.90 -19.29 48.70
C THR A 7 25.46 -18.11 47.83
N VAL A 8 26.43 -17.39 47.28
CA VAL A 8 26.23 -16.46 46.17
C VAL A 8 25.75 -17.26 44.96
N GLN A 9 24.48 -17.07 44.58
CA GLN A 9 23.96 -17.58 43.31
C GLN A 9 24.60 -16.78 42.16
N PRO A 10 25.10 -17.45 41.10
CA PRO A 10 25.65 -16.74 39.95
C PRO A 10 24.53 -15.97 39.24
N GLU A 11 24.80 -14.69 38.94
CA GLU A 11 23.94 -13.85 38.11
C GLU A 11 23.55 -14.59 36.84
N GLY A 12 22.25 -14.81 36.68
CA GLY A 12 21.71 -15.50 35.52
C GLY A 12 22.08 -14.74 34.25
N LEU A 13 22.86 -15.38 33.38
CA LEU A 13 22.92 -15.04 31.97
C LEU A 13 21.49 -15.07 31.44
N VAL A 14 20.84 -13.90 31.36
CA VAL A 14 19.66 -13.72 30.54
C VAL A 14 20.14 -14.00 29.11
N THR A 15 19.92 -15.21 28.62
CA THR A 15 20.14 -15.55 27.21
C THR A 15 19.12 -14.75 26.41
N ALA A 16 19.46 -13.50 26.09
CA ALA A 16 18.67 -12.66 25.21
C ALA A 16 18.55 -13.39 23.87
N GLY A 17 17.33 -13.46 23.34
CA GLY A 17 17.09 -13.99 22.00
C GLY A 17 17.88 -13.21 20.96
N VAL A 18 17.92 -13.71 19.72
CA VAL A 18 18.66 -13.03 18.64
C VAL A 18 18.11 -11.62 18.43
N GLU A 19 18.91 -10.61 18.76
CA GLU A 19 18.60 -9.20 18.57
C GLU A 19 18.61 -8.80 17.09
N LYS A 20 17.87 -7.73 16.75
CA LYS A 20 17.73 -7.23 15.39
C LYS A 20 18.12 -5.75 15.30
N ILE A 21 18.70 -5.36 14.17
CA ILE A 21 19.03 -3.99 13.80
C ILE A 21 18.02 -3.47 12.78
N ARG A 22 17.44 -2.30 13.07
CA ARG A 22 16.44 -1.68 12.20
C ARG A 22 17.05 -1.22 10.89
N THR A 23 16.41 -1.54 9.78
CA THR A 23 16.84 -1.11 8.45
C THR A 23 16.33 0.28 8.10
N MET A 24 15.21 0.71 8.71
CA MET A 24 14.46 1.92 8.34
C MET A 24 14.00 1.94 6.88
N ILE A 25 14.06 0.80 6.18
CA ILE A 25 13.39 0.62 4.89
C ILE A 25 11.91 0.47 5.20
N GLU A 26 11.06 1.33 4.64
CA GLU A 26 9.63 1.35 4.95
C GLU A 26 9.00 -0.03 4.69
N GLY A 27 8.30 -0.56 5.69
CA GLY A 27 7.68 -1.88 5.69
C GLY A 27 8.64 -3.06 5.91
N PHE A 28 9.96 -2.93 5.72
CA PHE A 28 10.89 -4.05 5.92
C PHE A 28 10.99 -4.44 7.39
N ASP A 29 11.11 -3.46 8.28
CA ASP A 29 11.20 -3.69 9.73
C ASP A 29 9.91 -4.36 10.25
N ASP A 30 8.75 -4.09 9.65
CA ASP A 30 7.48 -4.75 9.97
C ASP A 30 7.49 -6.21 9.54
N ILE A 31 7.80 -6.51 8.27
CA ILE A 31 7.82 -7.91 7.78
C ILE A 31 8.91 -8.74 8.47
N SER A 32 10.02 -8.11 8.86
CA SER A 32 11.10 -8.77 9.56
C SER A 32 10.91 -8.79 11.08
N HIS A 33 9.83 -8.23 11.63
CA HIS A 33 9.61 -8.09 13.08
C HIS A 33 10.82 -7.48 13.83
N GLY A 34 11.26 -6.29 13.40
CA GLY A 34 12.29 -5.50 14.08
C GLY A 34 13.61 -5.32 13.33
N GLY A 35 13.73 -5.81 12.09
CA GLY A 35 14.91 -5.61 11.23
C GLY A 35 15.76 -6.87 11.03
N MET A 36 17.04 -6.68 10.73
CA MET A 36 17.98 -7.78 10.44
C MET A 36 18.66 -8.32 11.70
N PRO A 37 18.84 -9.65 11.86
CA PRO A 37 19.60 -10.20 12.97
C PRO A 37 21.04 -9.65 13.10
N ILE A 38 21.38 -9.10 14.27
CA ILE A 38 22.68 -8.46 14.53
C ILE A 38 23.83 -9.45 14.39
N GLY A 39 24.93 -9.02 13.77
CA GLY A 39 26.17 -9.79 13.65
C GLY A 39 26.04 -11.02 12.73
N ARG A 40 24.99 -11.08 11.91
CA ARG A 40 24.74 -12.15 10.95
C ARG A 40 24.66 -11.62 9.54
N THR A 41 24.76 -12.54 8.60
CA THR A 41 24.65 -12.27 7.17
C THR A 41 23.24 -12.55 6.68
N THR A 42 22.68 -11.56 5.98
CA THR A 42 21.43 -11.65 5.23
C THR A 42 21.74 -11.67 3.75
N LEU A 43 21.37 -12.76 3.09
CA LEU A 43 21.42 -12.89 1.64
C LEU A 43 20.20 -12.22 1.02
N VAL A 44 20.39 -11.31 0.08
CA VAL A 44 19.34 -10.65 -0.70
C VAL A 44 19.46 -11.11 -2.14
N SER A 45 18.51 -11.93 -2.58
CA SER A 45 18.60 -12.61 -3.87
C SER A 45 17.49 -12.20 -4.82
N GLY A 46 17.80 -12.04 -6.11
CA GLY A 46 16.82 -11.66 -7.11
C GLY A 46 17.39 -11.61 -8.53
N THR A 47 16.49 -11.64 -9.52
CA THR A 47 16.82 -11.45 -10.94
C THR A 47 17.32 -10.03 -11.22
N SER A 48 17.71 -9.73 -12.46
CA SER A 48 18.14 -8.38 -12.84
C SER A 48 17.02 -7.33 -12.62
N GLY A 49 17.40 -6.13 -12.18
CA GLY A 49 16.47 -5.01 -12.01
C GLY A 49 15.47 -5.12 -10.83
N THR A 50 15.71 -6.05 -9.90
CA THR A 50 14.88 -6.27 -8.70
C THR A 50 15.16 -5.32 -7.53
N GLY A 51 16.19 -4.47 -7.60
CA GLY A 51 16.51 -3.52 -6.52
C GLY A 51 17.49 -4.04 -5.45
N LYS A 52 18.28 -5.09 -5.74
CA LYS A 52 19.28 -5.64 -4.79
C LYS A 52 20.31 -4.61 -4.32
N THR A 53 20.96 -3.93 -5.26
CA THR A 53 21.93 -2.86 -4.99
C THR A 53 21.29 -1.72 -4.21
N LEU A 54 20.08 -1.30 -4.60
CA LEU A 54 19.33 -0.27 -3.88
C LEU A 54 19.07 -0.67 -2.42
N PHE A 55 18.63 -1.91 -2.19
CA PHE A 55 18.43 -2.44 -0.84
C PHE A 55 19.73 -2.41 -0.01
N ALA A 56 20.85 -2.82 -0.61
CA ALA A 56 22.16 -2.84 0.03
C ALA A 56 22.68 -1.44 0.37
N VAL A 57 22.50 -0.47 -0.52
CA VAL A 57 22.86 0.94 -0.32
C VAL A 57 21.96 1.59 0.73
N GLN A 58 20.64 1.42 0.61
CA GLN A 58 19.67 2.00 1.54
C GLN A 58 19.85 1.48 2.97
N PHE A 59 20.21 0.19 3.14
CA PHE A 59 20.51 -0.38 4.45
C PHE A 59 21.69 0.33 5.15
N ILE A 60 22.73 0.69 4.39
CA ILE A 60 23.90 1.41 4.90
C ILE A 60 23.56 2.87 5.16
N TYR A 61 22.98 3.54 4.16
CA TYR A 61 22.60 4.94 4.23
C TYR A 61 21.71 5.22 5.46
N ASN A 62 20.65 4.43 5.63
CA ASN A 62 19.74 4.56 6.76
C ASN A 62 20.42 4.32 8.12
N GLY A 63 21.39 3.40 8.17
CA GLY A 63 22.19 3.17 9.38
C GLY A 63 22.95 4.41 9.80
N ILE A 64 23.60 5.06 8.84
CA ILE A 64 24.38 6.28 9.07
C ILE A 64 23.45 7.43 9.46
N ILE A 65 22.37 7.65 8.70
CA ILE A 65 21.49 8.82 8.90
C ILE A 65 20.66 8.72 10.19
N HIS A 66 20.11 7.55 10.51
CA HIS A 66 19.19 7.42 11.64
C HIS A 66 19.86 7.00 12.96
N PHE A 67 21.03 6.37 12.90
CA PHE A 67 21.67 5.77 14.08
C PHE A 67 23.15 6.13 14.24
N ASP A 68 23.72 6.93 13.33
CA ASP A 68 25.16 7.24 13.29
C ASP A 68 26.03 5.97 13.27
N GLU A 69 25.54 4.93 12.58
CA GLU A 69 26.21 3.64 12.47
C GLU A 69 27.05 3.59 11.19
N PRO A 70 28.39 3.63 11.24
CA PRO A 70 29.21 3.66 10.04
C PRO A 70 29.07 2.38 9.22
N GLY A 71 29.20 2.53 7.91
CA GLY A 71 28.98 1.48 6.93
C GLY A 71 30.17 1.22 6.01
N VAL A 72 30.36 -0.04 5.63
CA VAL A 72 31.26 -0.43 4.54
C VAL A 72 30.43 -1.01 3.40
N LEU A 73 30.58 -0.47 2.21
CA LEU A 73 29.99 -1.00 0.98
C LEU A 73 31.10 -1.61 0.13
N VAL A 74 31.00 -2.90 -0.18
CA VAL A 74 31.95 -3.61 -1.05
C VAL A 74 31.29 -3.79 -2.40
N THR A 75 31.92 -3.32 -3.46
CA THR A 75 31.43 -3.46 -4.84
C THR A 75 32.33 -4.34 -5.68
N PHE A 76 31.76 -5.21 -6.52
CA PHE A 76 32.48 -6.10 -7.43
C PHE A 76 32.25 -5.83 -8.92
N GLU A 77 31.21 -5.08 -9.25
CA GLU A 77 30.86 -4.79 -10.65
C GLU A 77 30.73 -3.29 -10.89
N GLU A 78 29.93 -2.60 -10.07
CA GLU A 78 29.64 -1.19 -10.26
C GLU A 78 30.74 -0.31 -9.66
N SER A 79 31.24 0.68 -10.41
CA SER A 79 32.31 1.55 -9.93
C SER A 79 31.84 2.38 -8.71
N PRO A 80 32.71 2.73 -7.76
CA PRO A 80 32.35 3.61 -6.64
C PRO A 80 31.73 4.94 -7.10
N THR A 81 32.20 5.48 -8.22
CA THR A 81 31.67 6.71 -8.82
C THR A 81 30.23 6.54 -9.31
N ASP A 82 29.90 5.41 -9.91
CA ASP A 82 28.54 5.14 -10.39
C ASP A 82 27.58 4.90 -9.23
N ILE A 83 28.01 4.19 -8.18
CA ILE A 83 27.21 3.99 -6.96
C ILE A 83 26.81 5.35 -6.35
N ILE A 84 27.78 6.27 -6.20
CA ILE A 84 27.53 7.62 -5.67
C ILE A 84 26.56 8.37 -6.58
N LYS A 85 26.77 8.33 -7.90
CA LYS A 85 25.92 9.00 -8.89
C LYS A 85 24.49 8.46 -8.89
N ASN A 86 24.32 7.14 -8.82
CA ASN A 86 23.02 6.49 -8.78
C ASN A 86 22.26 6.84 -7.50
N ALA A 87 22.96 6.89 -6.36
CA ALA A 87 22.39 7.28 -5.08
C ALA A 87 21.86 8.74 -5.06
N CYS A 88 22.45 9.65 -5.84
CA CYS A 88 21.93 11.01 -5.99
C CYS A 88 20.49 11.05 -6.53
N SER A 89 20.06 10.03 -7.29
CA SER A 89 18.67 9.92 -7.78
C SER A 89 17.65 9.81 -6.66
N PHE A 90 18.08 9.38 -5.47
CA PHE A 90 17.26 9.27 -4.27
C PHE A 90 17.49 10.42 -3.28
N GLY A 91 18.23 11.46 -3.70
CA GLY A 91 18.65 12.55 -2.81
C GLY A 91 19.71 12.15 -1.78
N TRP A 92 20.39 11.01 -1.95
CA TRP A 92 21.39 10.52 -1.02
C TRP A 92 22.79 10.98 -1.41
N ASP A 93 23.36 11.90 -0.63
CA ASP A 93 24.73 12.37 -0.81
C ASP A 93 25.74 11.42 -0.16
N LEU A 94 26.07 10.33 -0.87
CA LEU A 94 27.06 9.36 -0.39
C LEU A 94 28.48 9.92 -0.37
N ALA A 95 28.80 10.89 -1.25
CA ALA A 95 30.12 11.53 -1.28
C ALA A 95 30.40 12.25 0.03
N ARG A 96 29.42 13.02 0.53
CA ARG A 96 29.50 13.65 1.85
C ARG A 96 29.72 12.63 2.97
N LEU A 97 29.03 11.49 2.96
CA LEU A 97 29.20 10.46 4.00
C LEU A 97 30.59 9.80 3.94
N ILE A 98 31.21 9.74 2.77
CA ILE A 98 32.59 9.28 2.59
C ILE A 98 33.57 10.31 3.15
N ASP A 99 33.38 11.59 2.84
CA ASP A 99 34.22 12.69 3.35
C ASP A 99 34.15 12.81 4.88
N GLU A 100 32.97 12.57 5.47
CA GLU A 100 32.77 12.51 6.91
C GLU A 100 33.34 11.22 7.56
N GLY A 101 33.85 10.27 6.76
CA GLY A 101 34.38 8.99 7.24
C GLY A 101 33.33 8.04 7.81
N LYS A 102 32.04 8.27 7.51
CA LYS A 102 30.92 7.43 7.96
C LYS A 102 30.61 6.30 6.99
N LEU A 103 30.92 6.49 5.71
CA LEU A 103 30.81 5.49 4.66
C LEU A 103 32.18 5.21 4.06
N PHE A 104 32.50 3.95 3.83
CA PHE A 104 33.65 3.56 3.03
C PHE A 104 33.22 2.60 1.92
N ILE A 105 33.49 2.98 0.67
CA ILE A 105 33.28 2.10 -0.49
C ILE A 105 34.60 1.38 -0.80
N LEU A 106 34.59 0.06 -0.62
CA LEU A 106 35.68 -0.82 -0.99
C LEU A 106 35.47 -1.32 -2.42
N ASP A 107 36.25 -0.80 -3.34
CA ASP A 107 36.29 -1.30 -4.71
C ASP A 107 37.03 -2.64 -4.78
N ALA A 108 36.30 -3.68 -5.16
CA ALA A 108 36.78 -5.02 -5.42
C ALA A 108 36.45 -5.46 -6.86
N SER A 109 36.09 -4.52 -7.74
CA SER A 109 35.87 -4.79 -9.15
C SER A 109 37.19 -5.18 -9.85
N PRO A 110 37.16 -6.11 -10.83
CA PRO A 110 38.33 -6.42 -11.63
C PRO A 110 38.77 -5.20 -12.45
N ASP A 111 40.09 -5.01 -12.60
CA ASP A 111 40.63 -3.97 -13.49
C ASP A 111 40.29 -4.31 -14.96
N PRO A 112 39.71 -3.38 -15.74
CA PRO A 112 39.41 -3.58 -17.17
C PRO A 112 40.60 -4.02 -18.03
N GLU A 113 41.84 -3.72 -17.62
CA GLU A 113 43.06 -4.16 -18.32
C GLU A 113 43.51 -5.58 -17.93
N GLY A 114 42.66 -6.33 -17.22
CA GLY A 114 42.94 -7.59 -16.51
C GLY A 114 44.10 -8.44 -17.04
N GLN A 115 45.09 -8.67 -16.16
CA GLN A 115 45.98 -9.82 -16.27
C GLN A 115 45.17 -11.10 -16.01
N ASP A 116 45.32 -12.11 -16.86
CA ASP A 116 44.87 -13.48 -16.56
C ASP A 116 45.51 -13.92 -15.24
N ILE A 117 44.73 -13.92 -14.16
CA ILE A 117 45.21 -14.41 -12.86
C ILE A 117 45.34 -15.92 -12.98
N VAL A 118 46.57 -16.39 -13.24
CA VAL A 118 46.94 -17.81 -13.19
C VAL A 118 46.96 -18.24 -11.71
N GLY A 119 45.83 -18.74 -11.22
CA GLY A 119 45.70 -19.30 -9.87
C GLY A 119 44.26 -19.45 -9.41
N ASN A 120 44.04 -20.24 -8.35
CA ASN A 120 42.74 -20.27 -7.66
C ASN A 120 42.50 -18.88 -7.05
N PHE A 121 41.44 -18.19 -7.48
CA PHE A 121 41.02 -16.93 -6.86
C PHE A 121 40.86 -17.14 -5.34
N ASP A 122 41.58 -16.36 -4.52
CA ASP A 122 41.56 -16.47 -3.06
C ASP A 122 40.87 -15.26 -2.43
N LEU A 123 39.71 -15.49 -1.82
CA LEU A 123 38.96 -14.47 -1.08
C LEU A 123 39.66 -13.96 0.18
N SER A 124 40.75 -14.60 0.62
CA SER A 124 41.42 -14.25 1.89
C SER A 124 41.89 -12.79 1.90
N ALA A 125 42.54 -12.33 0.82
CA ALA A 125 43.00 -10.94 0.71
C ALA A 125 41.83 -9.94 0.76
N LEU A 126 40.71 -10.28 0.11
CA LEU A 126 39.51 -9.44 0.15
C LEU A 126 38.91 -9.40 1.55
N ILE A 127 38.79 -10.56 2.21
CA ILE A 127 38.27 -10.64 3.58
C ILE A 127 39.13 -9.78 4.50
N GLU A 128 40.46 -9.81 4.37
CA GLU A 128 41.35 -8.95 5.15
C GLU A 128 41.14 -7.46 4.88
N ARG A 129 40.95 -7.06 3.60
CA ARG A 129 40.61 -5.67 3.24
C ARG A 129 39.28 -5.23 3.86
N ILE A 130 38.25 -6.09 3.81
CA ILE A 130 36.95 -5.82 4.43
C ILE A 130 37.10 -5.69 5.94
N GLN A 131 37.80 -6.63 6.59
CA GLN A 131 38.05 -6.60 8.04
C GLN A 131 38.84 -5.36 8.46
N TYR A 132 39.83 -4.96 7.68
CA TYR A 132 40.58 -3.72 7.90
C TYR A 132 39.67 -2.50 7.81
N ALA A 133 38.83 -2.41 6.77
CA ALA A 133 37.86 -1.34 6.61
C ALA A 133 36.87 -1.28 7.79
N ILE A 134 36.29 -2.42 8.18
CA ILE A 134 35.38 -2.50 9.33
C ILE A 134 36.06 -1.98 10.61
N ARG A 135 37.30 -2.38 10.88
CA ARG A 135 38.04 -1.91 12.06
C ARG A 135 38.40 -0.43 11.99
N LYS A 136 38.88 0.04 10.83
CA LYS A 136 39.30 1.43 10.60
C LYS A 136 38.15 2.41 10.79
N TYR A 137 36.99 2.11 10.20
CA TYR A 137 35.80 2.96 10.25
C TYR A 137 34.82 2.59 11.36
N LYS A 138 35.16 1.60 12.20
CA LYS A 138 34.28 1.06 13.26
C LYS A 138 32.88 0.69 12.74
N ALA A 139 32.84 0.12 11.54
CA ALA A 139 31.59 -0.12 10.83
C ALA A 139 30.71 -1.15 11.54
N LYS A 140 29.42 -0.85 11.65
CA LYS A 140 28.40 -1.75 12.22
C LYS A 140 27.64 -2.52 11.14
N ARG A 141 27.54 -1.91 9.95
CA ARG A 141 26.80 -2.42 8.81
C ARG A 141 27.75 -2.64 7.63
N VAL A 142 27.59 -3.76 6.95
CA VAL A 142 28.37 -4.09 5.76
C VAL A 142 27.43 -4.52 4.66
N SER A 143 27.61 -3.99 3.46
CA SER A 143 26.90 -4.42 2.26
C SER A 143 27.91 -4.91 1.23
N ILE A 144 27.65 -6.06 0.61
CA ILE A 144 28.55 -6.68 -0.38
C ILE A 144 27.75 -6.95 -1.66
N ASP A 145 28.11 -6.27 -2.75
CA ASP A 145 27.34 -6.22 -3.99
C ASP A 145 28.20 -6.38 -5.27
N SER A 146 28.01 -7.37 -6.15
CA SER A 146 27.33 -8.65 -5.96
C SER A 146 28.36 -9.75 -5.66
N VAL A 147 28.03 -10.67 -4.74
CA VAL A 147 28.96 -11.78 -4.47
C VAL A 147 28.98 -12.79 -5.61
N THR A 148 27.94 -12.78 -6.45
CA THR A 148 27.85 -13.65 -7.63
C THR A 148 28.98 -13.38 -8.61
N ALA A 149 29.37 -12.13 -8.82
CA ALA A 149 30.44 -11.74 -9.75
C ALA A 149 31.76 -12.47 -9.48
N VAL A 150 32.15 -12.59 -8.20
CA VAL A 150 33.36 -13.33 -7.81
C VAL A 150 33.21 -14.82 -8.07
N PHE A 151 32.03 -15.37 -7.78
CA PHE A 151 31.83 -16.81 -7.85
C PHE A 151 31.64 -17.35 -9.27
N GLN A 152 31.38 -16.48 -10.27
CA GLN A 152 31.30 -16.88 -11.68
C GLN A 152 32.60 -17.47 -12.21
N GLN A 153 33.74 -17.20 -11.56
CA GLN A 153 35.03 -17.78 -11.95
C GLN A 153 35.19 -19.25 -11.53
N TYR A 154 34.32 -19.78 -10.67
CA TYR A 154 34.38 -21.18 -10.23
C TYR A 154 33.33 -22.03 -10.97
N GLU A 155 33.76 -23.19 -11.46
CA GLU A 155 32.86 -24.14 -12.14
C GLU A 155 32.04 -25.00 -11.17
N ALA A 156 32.53 -25.23 -9.95
CA ALA A 156 31.96 -26.20 -9.02
C ALA A 156 31.23 -25.55 -7.83
N ALA A 157 29.95 -25.88 -7.65
CA ALA A 157 29.12 -25.40 -6.53
C ALA A 157 29.69 -25.74 -5.13
N SER A 158 30.47 -26.81 -5.01
CA SER A 158 31.15 -27.18 -3.75
C SER A 158 32.20 -26.16 -3.33
N VAL A 159 32.91 -25.55 -4.29
CA VAL A 159 33.89 -24.49 -4.05
C VAL A 159 33.16 -23.23 -3.62
N VAL A 160 32.11 -22.82 -4.35
CA VAL A 160 31.26 -21.67 -4.01
C VAL A 160 30.72 -21.79 -2.58
N ARG A 161 30.18 -22.96 -2.21
CA ARG A 161 29.68 -23.22 -0.86
C ARG A 161 30.75 -23.00 0.22
N ARG A 162 31.98 -23.51 -0.01
CA ARG A 162 33.10 -23.38 0.93
C ARG A 162 33.54 -21.93 1.08
N GLU A 163 33.63 -21.20 -0.04
CA GLU A 163 34.08 -19.82 -0.07
C GLU A 163 33.05 -18.86 0.56
N ILE A 164 31.74 -19.02 0.27
CA ILE A 164 30.68 -18.28 0.97
C ILE A 164 30.70 -18.58 2.46
N PHE A 165 30.87 -19.85 2.86
CA PHE A 165 30.93 -20.21 4.27
C PHE A 165 32.11 -19.53 4.97
N ARG A 166 33.29 -19.51 4.32
CA ARG A 166 34.47 -18.80 4.83
C ARG A 166 34.17 -17.31 5.00
N LEU A 167 33.59 -16.66 4.01
CA LEU A 167 33.24 -15.23 4.05
C LEU A 167 32.26 -14.93 5.19
N VAL A 168 31.14 -15.66 5.26
CA VAL A 168 30.11 -15.50 6.31
C VAL A 168 30.69 -15.72 7.70
N ALA A 169 31.49 -16.78 7.90
CA ALA A 169 32.11 -17.08 9.19
C ALA A 169 33.07 -15.97 9.63
N ARG A 170 33.87 -15.41 8.71
CA ARG A 170 34.82 -14.33 9.00
C ARG A 170 34.13 -13.01 9.30
N LEU A 171 33.05 -12.67 8.62
CA LEU A 171 32.25 -11.48 8.92
C LEU A 171 31.53 -11.60 10.26
N LYS A 172 31.02 -12.79 10.57
CA LYS A 172 30.39 -13.11 11.86
C LYS A 172 31.35 -12.96 13.04
N GLN A 173 32.62 -13.36 12.87
CA GLN A 173 33.68 -13.16 13.89
C GLN A 173 33.96 -11.69 14.19
N VAL A 174 33.79 -10.81 13.20
CA VAL A 174 33.97 -9.35 13.37
C VAL A 174 32.76 -8.69 14.04
N GLY A 175 31.62 -9.39 14.08
CA GLY A 175 30.38 -8.89 14.67
C GLY A 175 29.64 -7.88 13.79
N ALA A 176 29.96 -7.82 12.49
CA ALA A 176 29.30 -6.92 11.55
C ALA A 176 27.97 -7.51 11.08
N THR A 177 26.91 -6.69 11.00
CA THR A 177 25.65 -7.09 10.36
C THR A 177 25.79 -6.90 8.86
N THR A 178 25.69 -7.98 8.09
CA THR A 178 26.03 -7.97 6.66
C THR A 178 24.82 -8.20 5.78
N VAL A 179 24.68 -7.41 4.71
CA VAL A 179 23.86 -7.70 3.53
C VAL A 179 24.76 -8.20 2.41
N MET A 180 24.46 -9.36 1.84
CA MET A 180 25.13 -9.89 0.64
C MET A 180 24.10 -10.02 -0.47
N THR A 181 24.38 -9.44 -1.64
CA THR A 181 23.48 -9.58 -2.79
C THR A 181 23.91 -10.74 -3.69
N THR A 182 22.94 -11.45 -4.25
CA THR A 182 23.19 -12.51 -5.23
C THR A 182 22.16 -12.49 -6.35
N GLU A 183 22.55 -12.94 -7.53
CA GLU A 183 21.70 -12.97 -8.70
C GLU A 183 20.99 -14.31 -8.88
N ARG A 184 19.87 -14.25 -9.61
CA ARG A 184 19.07 -15.40 -10.04
C ARG A 184 18.77 -15.27 -11.53
N VAL A 185 18.58 -16.40 -12.19
CA VAL A 185 18.20 -16.45 -13.61
C VAL A 185 16.68 -16.42 -13.78
N GLU A 186 15.94 -17.08 -12.89
CA GLU A 186 14.49 -17.24 -12.97
C GLU A 186 13.80 -16.65 -11.74
N GLU A 187 12.63 -16.02 -11.94
CA GLU A 187 11.85 -15.41 -10.86
C GLU A 187 11.42 -16.45 -9.81
N TYR A 188 10.96 -17.63 -10.25
CA TYR A 188 10.46 -18.72 -9.39
C TYR A 188 11.34 -19.99 -9.44
N GLY A 189 12.60 -19.85 -9.81
CA GLY A 189 13.59 -20.94 -9.83
C GLY A 189 14.35 -21.10 -8.51
N PRO A 190 15.60 -21.62 -8.55
CA PRO A 190 16.49 -21.70 -7.39
C PRO A 190 16.69 -20.35 -6.69
N VAL A 191 16.89 -20.35 -5.37
CA VAL A 191 17.00 -19.11 -4.57
C VAL A 191 18.20 -18.26 -4.99
N ALA A 192 19.27 -18.87 -5.47
CA ALA A 192 20.46 -18.18 -5.96
C ALA A 192 21.08 -18.98 -7.12
N ARG A 193 22.02 -18.38 -7.85
CA ARG A 193 22.58 -18.96 -9.09
C ARG A 193 23.16 -20.36 -8.92
N PHE A 194 23.83 -20.65 -7.80
CA PHE A 194 24.52 -21.93 -7.58
C PHE A 194 23.73 -22.91 -6.68
N GLY A 195 22.59 -22.50 -6.12
CA GLY A 195 21.73 -23.33 -5.25
C GLY A 195 22.38 -23.79 -3.95
N VAL A 196 23.43 -23.11 -3.50
CA VAL A 196 24.16 -23.42 -2.25
C VAL A 196 24.14 -22.25 -1.27
N GLU A 197 23.97 -21.04 -1.78
CA GLU A 197 24.06 -19.76 -1.06
C GLU A 197 22.99 -19.65 0.03
N GLU A 198 21.78 -20.15 -0.25
CA GLU A 198 20.66 -20.13 0.67
C GLU A 198 20.87 -21.02 1.88
N PHE A 199 21.68 -22.08 1.79
CA PHE A 199 21.94 -22.99 2.90
C PHE A 199 23.05 -22.48 3.82
N VAL A 200 24.02 -21.78 3.24
CA VAL A 200 25.15 -21.20 3.96
C VAL A 200 24.73 -19.95 4.74
N SER A 201 23.88 -19.12 4.14
CA SER A 201 23.43 -17.87 4.74
C SER A 201 22.53 -18.09 5.95
N ASP A 202 22.69 -17.25 6.98
CA ASP A 202 21.85 -17.32 8.18
C ASP A 202 20.43 -16.83 7.90
N ASN A 203 20.32 -15.75 7.12
CA ASN A 203 19.05 -15.15 6.73
C ASN A 203 18.96 -15.05 5.21
N VAL A 204 17.75 -15.18 4.66
CA VAL A 204 17.51 -15.10 3.21
C VAL A 204 16.29 -14.24 2.95
N VAL A 205 16.48 -13.24 2.10
CA VAL A 205 15.49 -12.35 1.53
C VAL A 205 15.50 -12.54 0.02
N ILE A 206 14.33 -12.64 -0.57
CA ILE A 206 14.14 -12.78 -2.01
C ILE A 206 13.41 -11.54 -2.51
N VAL A 207 13.95 -10.89 -3.53
CA VAL A 207 13.30 -9.83 -4.29
C VAL A 207 13.00 -10.35 -5.70
N ARG A 208 11.75 -10.19 -6.15
CA ARG A 208 11.25 -10.69 -7.44
C ARG A 208 10.72 -9.54 -8.27
N ASN A 209 10.74 -9.71 -9.58
CA ASN A 209 10.17 -8.79 -10.57
C ASN A 209 9.24 -9.55 -11.51
N VAL A 210 8.16 -10.07 -10.95
CA VAL A 210 7.25 -11.02 -11.60
C VAL A 210 6.56 -10.36 -12.79
N LEU A 211 6.54 -11.02 -13.95
CA LEU A 211 5.74 -10.60 -15.09
C LEU A 211 4.36 -11.25 -15.00
N GLU A 212 3.33 -10.48 -14.69
CA GLU A 212 1.93 -10.91 -14.70
C GLU A 212 1.19 -10.19 -15.84
N GLY A 213 0.79 -10.93 -16.88
CA GLY A 213 0.30 -10.34 -18.13
C GLY A 213 1.41 -9.53 -18.81
N GLU A 214 1.17 -8.24 -19.02
CA GLU A 214 2.15 -7.30 -19.59
C GLU A 214 2.73 -6.33 -18.54
N ARG A 215 2.47 -6.59 -17.25
CA ARG A 215 2.92 -5.72 -16.15
C ARG A 215 3.96 -6.41 -15.29
N ARG A 216 4.92 -5.63 -14.80
CA ARG A 216 5.93 -6.07 -13.84
C ARG A 216 5.47 -5.72 -12.43
N ARG A 217 5.47 -6.73 -11.57
CA ARG A 217 5.12 -6.62 -10.15
C ARG A 217 6.33 -6.97 -9.31
N ARG A 218 6.80 -6.01 -8.50
CA ARG A 218 7.93 -6.23 -7.60
C ARG A 218 7.45 -6.73 -6.24
N THR A 219 8.04 -7.83 -5.77
CA THR A 219 7.72 -8.42 -4.47
C THR A 219 8.97 -8.75 -3.67
N ILE A 220 8.87 -8.64 -2.35
CA ILE A 220 9.90 -9.03 -1.40
C ILE A 220 9.36 -10.11 -0.46
N GLU A 221 10.19 -11.10 -0.17
CA GLU A 221 9.88 -12.23 0.69
C GLU A 221 11.05 -12.49 1.64
N ILE A 222 10.76 -12.67 2.92
CA ILE A 222 11.74 -13.20 3.88
C ILE A 222 11.54 -14.72 3.92
N LEU A 223 12.45 -15.46 3.30
CA LEU A 223 12.38 -16.92 3.28
C LEU A 223 12.72 -17.52 4.65
N LYS A 224 13.75 -16.96 5.32
CA LYS A 224 14.14 -17.37 6.67
C LYS A 224 14.91 -16.28 7.41
N LEU A 225 14.67 -16.18 8.72
CA LEU A 225 15.58 -15.56 9.69
C LEU A 225 15.95 -16.59 10.77
N ARG A 226 17.18 -17.11 10.79
CA ARG A 226 17.55 -18.14 11.77
C ARG A 226 17.41 -17.61 13.20
N GLY A 227 16.62 -18.27 14.04
CA GLY A 227 16.46 -17.95 15.46
C GLY A 227 15.51 -16.78 15.78
N THR A 228 14.77 -16.26 14.80
CA THR A 228 13.71 -15.25 15.04
C THR A 228 12.50 -15.50 14.16
N THR A 229 11.38 -14.87 14.48
CA THR A 229 10.18 -14.87 13.63
C THR A 229 10.22 -13.74 12.61
N HIS A 230 9.45 -13.90 11.54
CA HIS A 230 9.17 -12.91 10.51
C HIS A 230 7.80 -13.23 9.89
N MET A 231 7.26 -12.27 9.14
CA MET A 231 6.10 -12.50 8.29
C MET A 231 6.49 -13.39 7.11
N LYS A 232 5.56 -14.24 6.68
CA LYS A 232 5.77 -15.19 5.58
C LYS A 232 5.08 -14.72 4.31
N GLY A 233 5.55 -15.19 3.16
CA GLY A 233 5.00 -14.89 1.86
C GLY A 233 5.54 -13.61 1.22
N GLU A 234 5.01 -13.29 0.06
CA GLU A 234 5.43 -12.16 -0.76
C GLU A 234 4.67 -10.88 -0.40
N TYR A 235 5.40 -9.78 -0.31
CA TYR A 235 4.87 -8.44 -0.08
C TYR A 235 5.21 -7.55 -1.26
N PRO A 236 4.24 -6.86 -1.87
CA PRO A 236 4.55 -5.93 -2.96
C PRO A 236 5.36 -4.75 -2.43
N PHE A 237 6.27 -4.24 -3.26
CA PHE A 237 7.04 -3.04 -2.97
C PHE A 237 7.25 -2.22 -4.25
N THR A 238 7.44 -0.92 -4.08
CA THR A 238 7.78 0.02 -5.16
C THR A 238 9.15 0.63 -4.89
N MET A 239 9.85 1.03 -5.94
CA MET A 239 11.06 1.86 -5.83
C MET A 239 10.68 3.27 -6.23
N THR A 240 10.82 4.20 -5.31
CA THR A 240 10.49 5.62 -5.47
C THR A 240 11.75 6.47 -5.34
N ASN A 241 11.62 7.79 -5.38
CA ASN A 241 12.73 8.70 -5.07
C ASN A 241 13.21 8.57 -3.60
N ASP A 242 12.42 7.94 -2.71
CA ASP A 242 12.82 7.68 -1.33
C ASP A 242 13.42 6.26 -1.13
N GLY A 243 13.67 5.54 -2.23
CA GLY A 243 14.21 4.18 -2.24
C GLY A 243 13.11 3.11 -2.25
N ILE A 244 13.38 1.98 -1.61
CA ILE A 244 12.44 0.85 -1.52
C ILE A 244 11.35 1.17 -0.50
N ASN A 245 10.09 0.99 -0.93
CA ASN A 245 8.92 1.10 -0.07
C ASN A 245 8.05 -0.16 -0.16
N ILE A 246 7.92 -0.89 0.95
CA ILE A 246 7.23 -2.19 1.03
C ILE A 246 5.85 -1.99 1.65
N PHE A 247 4.84 -2.67 1.11
CA PHE A 247 3.46 -2.61 1.60
C PHE A 247 3.10 -3.89 2.37
N PRO A 248 3.33 -3.97 3.70
CA PRO A 248 2.94 -5.10 4.50
C PRO A 248 1.44 -5.05 4.81
N LEU A 249 0.60 -5.23 3.79
CA LEU A 249 -0.86 -5.13 3.90
C LEU A 249 -1.43 -6.09 4.96
N GLY A 250 -0.78 -7.25 5.16
CA GLY A 250 -1.13 -8.21 6.22
C GLY A 250 -0.67 -7.83 7.63
N ALA A 251 0.23 -6.84 7.77
CA ALA A 251 0.70 -6.34 9.07
C ALA A 251 -0.16 -5.21 9.62
N MET A 252 -0.98 -4.58 8.77
CA MET A 252 -1.87 -3.49 9.18
C MET A 252 -2.81 -4.00 10.27
N ARG A 253 -2.61 -3.52 11.50
CA ARG A 253 -3.43 -3.91 12.64
C ARG A 253 -4.82 -3.30 12.50
N LEU A 254 -5.85 -4.08 12.85
CA LEU A 254 -7.24 -3.62 12.86
C LEU A 254 -7.55 -2.82 14.13
N THR A 255 -6.78 -1.75 14.37
CA THR A 255 -6.88 -0.89 15.57
C THR A 255 -7.21 0.55 15.19
N GLN A 256 -7.88 0.76 14.05
CA GLN A 256 -8.22 2.09 13.57
C GLN A 256 -9.14 2.79 14.57
N LYS A 257 -8.94 4.10 14.75
CA LYS A 257 -9.85 4.93 15.53
C LYS A 257 -11.20 5.01 14.81
N SER A 258 -12.26 5.11 15.57
CA SER A 258 -13.60 5.34 15.06
C SER A 258 -14.32 6.31 15.97
N SER A 259 -14.91 7.34 15.38
CA SER A 259 -15.71 8.35 16.08
C SER A 259 -17.14 8.40 15.55
N ASN A 260 -18.06 8.93 16.37
CA ASN A 260 -19.43 9.22 15.95
C ASN A 260 -19.57 10.57 15.22
N VAL A 261 -18.44 11.20 14.83
CA VAL A 261 -18.43 12.50 14.15
C VAL A 261 -19.04 12.34 12.76
N ARG A 262 -19.99 13.22 12.45
CA ARG A 262 -20.71 13.23 11.17
C ARG A 262 -20.12 14.24 10.19
N VAL A 263 -20.19 13.90 8.91
CA VAL A 263 -19.70 14.68 7.78
C VAL A 263 -20.75 14.68 6.68
N SER A 264 -21.05 15.85 6.12
CA SER A 264 -22.04 15.98 5.07
C SER A 264 -21.57 15.36 3.75
N SER A 265 -22.47 14.67 3.08
CA SER A 265 -22.31 14.13 1.72
C SER A 265 -22.30 15.22 0.64
N GLY A 266 -22.71 16.44 0.98
CA GLY A 266 -22.95 17.53 0.03
C GLY A 266 -24.38 17.59 -0.51
N ASP A 267 -25.23 16.62 -0.17
CA ASP A 267 -26.67 16.65 -0.42
C ASP A 267 -27.44 16.46 0.89
N LYS A 268 -28.34 17.39 1.20
CA LYS A 268 -29.06 17.40 2.49
C LYS A 268 -30.00 16.20 2.63
N THR A 269 -30.69 15.82 1.57
CA THR A 269 -31.62 14.68 1.60
C THR A 269 -30.86 13.37 1.73
N LEU A 270 -29.69 13.24 1.09
CA LEU A 270 -28.82 12.10 1.28
C LEU A 270 -28.27 12.02 2.71
N ASP A 271 -27.94 13.16 3.33
CA ASP A 271 -27.52 13.21 4.73
C ASP A 271 -28.65 12.74 5.67
N GLU A 272 -29.88 13.17 5.42
CA GLU A 272 -31.07 12.69 6.14
C GLU A 272 -31.26 11.18 5.95
N MET A 273 -31.10 10.66 4.72
CA MET A 273 -31.14 9.22 4.43
C MET A 273 -30.05 8.44 5.16
N CYS A 274 -28.91 9.06 5.47
CA CYS A 274 -27.81 8.47 6.24
C CYS A 274 -27.93 8.68 7.77
N GLY A 275 -29.05 9.24 8.26
CA GLY A 275 -29.24 9.53 9.68
C GLY A 275 -28.34 10.65 10.20
N GLY A 276 -28.09 11.67 9.37
CA GLY A 276 -27.28 12.85 9.71
C GLY A 276 -25.93 12.93 8.98
N GLY A 277 -25.80 12.33 7.80
CA GLY A 277 -24.57 12.32 6.99
C GLY A 277 -23.64 11.15 7.28
N PHE A 278 -22.52 11.10 6.57
CA PHE A 278 -21.51 10.04 6.70
C PHE A 278 -20.72 10.14 8.00
N PHE A 279 -20.05 9.07 8.43
CA PHE A 279 -19.08 9.16 9.51
C PHE A 279 -17.72 9.66 9.00
N LYS A 280 -17.03 10.48 9.79
CA LYS A 280 -15.68 10.98 9.45
C LYS A 280 -14.71 9.83 9.15
N ASP A 281 -14.68 8.82 10.01
CA ASP A 281 -13.74 7.69 9.93
C ASP A 281 -14.35 6.50 9.18
N SER A 282 -15.03 6.75 8.05
CA SER A 282 -15.72 5.71 7.28
C SER A 282 -15.38 5.71 5.81
N ILE A 283 -15.54 4.53 5.20
CA ILE A 283 -15.48 4.35 3.75
C ILE A 283 -16.87 4.23 3.18
N ILE A 284 -17.17 5.13 2.25
CA ILE A 284 -18.39 5.20 1.46
C ILE A 284 -18.13 4.59 0.09
N LEU A 285 -19.03 3.72 -0.36
CA LEU A 285 -19.00 3.13 -1.70
C LEU A 285 -20.27 3.50 -2.46
N ALA A 286 -20.12 4.26 -3.55
CA ALA A 286 -21.19 4.46 -4.52
C ALA A 286 -21.08 3.42 -5.64
N THR A 287 -22.06 2.53 -5.73
CA THR A 287 -22.13 1.50 -6.76
C THR A 287 -23.32 1.71 -7.68
N GLY A 288 -23.16 1.40 -8.96
CA GLY A 288 -24.24 1.47 -9.94
C GLY A 288 -23.76 1.49 -11.38
N ALA A 289 -24.69 1.34 -12.32
CA ALA A 289 -24.41 1.34 -13.74
C ALA A 289 -23.78 2.67 -14.24
N THR A 290 -23.23 2.66 -15.45
CA THR A 290 -22.75 3.89 -16.09
C THR A 290 -23.88 4.93 -16.25
N GLY A 291 -23.57 6.22 -16.10
CA GLY A 291 -24.54 7.32 -16.23
C GLY A 291 -25.56 7.48 -15.09
N THR A 292 -25.49 6.63 -14.05
CA THR A 292 -26.35 6.78 -12.87
C THR A 292 -26.02 8.05 -12.09
N GLY A 293 -24.76 8.46 -11.98
CA GLY A 293 -24.38 9.73 -11.31
C GLY A 293 -23.43 9.55 -10.13
N LYS A 294 -22.61 8.50 -10.13
CA LYS A 294 -21.56 8.27 -9.11
C LYS A 294 -20.60 9.47 -9.02
N THR A 295 -20.09 9.93 -10.16
CA THR A 295 -19.19 11.09 -10.28
C THR A 295 -19.85 12.40 -9.83
N LEU A 296 -21.17 12.54 -9.98
CA LEU A 296 -21.92 13.66 -9.44
C LEU A 296 -21.90 13.65 -7.91
N LEU A 297 -22.15 12.49 -7.28
CA LEU A 297 -22.07 12.36 -5.82
C LEU A 297 -20.66 12.62 -5.30
N VAL A 298 -19.63 12.13 -6.00
CA VAL A 298 -18.22 12.44 -5.70
C VAL A 298 -17.98 13.96 -5.75
N SER A 299 -18.47 14.63 -6.80
CA SER A 299 -18.27 16.07 -6.98
C SER A 299 -18.93 16.88 -5.86
N LYS A 300 -20.16 16.52 -5.46
CA LYS A 300 -20.85 17.15 -4.31
C LYS A 300 -20.14 16.88 -2.98
N PHE A 301 -19.64 15.67 -2.79
CA PHE A 301 -18.88 15.28 -1.59
C PHE A 301 -17.59 16.09 -1.43
N LEU A 302 -16.86 16.34 -2.52
CA LEU A 302 -15.63 17.15 -2.51
C LEU A 302 -15.93 18.65 -2.39
N GLN A 303 -16.95 19.15 -3.09
CA GLN A 303 -17.43 20.53 -2.97
C GLN A 303 -17.72 20.89 -1.52
N ASN A 304 -18.43 20.01 -0.81
CA ASN A 304 -18.80 20.24 0.58
C ASN A 304 -17.57 20.33 1.51
N ALA A 305 -16.49 19.58 1.24
CA ALA A 305 -15.24 19.72 1.99
C ALA A 305 -14.63 21.12 1.80
N CYS A 306 -14.52 21.56 0.55
CA CYS A 306 -13.90 22.83 0.18
C CYS A 306 -14.72 24.03 0.69
N MET A 307 -16.04 23.97 0.63
CA MET A 307 -16.92 25.01 1.19
C MET A 307 -16.74 25.18 2.70
N ASN A 308 -16.36 24.12 3.41
CA ASN A 308 -16.05 24.16 4.84
C ASN A 308 -14.57 24.48 5.13
N GLY A 309 -13.81 24.94 4.13
CA GLY A 309 -12.39 25.28 4.26
C GLY A 309 -11.45 24.08 4.42
N ASN A 310 -11.95 22.86 4.20
CA ASN A 310 -11.15 21.65 4.33
C ASN A 310 -10.57 21.21 2.99
N ARG A 311 -9.40 20.57 3.05
CA ARG A 311 -8.72 20.00 1.88
C ARG A 311 -9.38 18.70 1.43
N ALA A 312 -9.49 18.51 0.11
CA ALA A 312 -10.06 17.34 -0.53
C ALA A 312 -9.25 16.90 -1.75
N LEU A 313 -9.13 15.59 -1.95
CA LEU A 313 -8.32 15.00 -3.02
C LEU A 313 -9.17 14.07 -3.88
N LEU A 314 -9.13 14.25 -5.20
CA LEU A 314 -9.77 13.35 -6.16
C LEU A 314 -8.73 12.57 -6.96
N PHE A 315 -8.83 11.24 -6.92
CA PHE A 315 -8.13 10.35 -7.85
C PHE A 315 -9.11 9.89 -8.93
N ALA A 316 -8.95 10.42 -10.14
CA ALA A 316 -9.77 10.11 -11.29
C ALA A 316 -9.04 9.21 -12.28
N TYR A 317 -9.68 8.10 -12.64
CA TYR A 317 -9.15 7.05 -13.51
C TYR A 317 -9.99 6.83 -14.77
N GLU A 318 -11.10 7.56 -14.94
CA GLU A 318 -11.99 7.44 -16.11
C GLU A 318 -12.05 8.72 -16.95
N GLU A 319 -12.16 9.88 -16.29
CA GLU A 319 -12.36 11.16 -16.97
C GLU A 319 -11.12 12.05 -16.91
N SER A 320 -10.91 12.84 -17.97
CA SER A 320 -9.85 13.85 -17.98
C SER A 320 -10.18 15.02 -17.06
N ARG A 321 -9.14 15.73 -16.61
CA ARG A 321 -9.28 16.93 -15.78
C ARG A 321 -10.24 17.96 -16.38
N ALA A 322 -10.06 18.31 -17.65
CA ALA A 322 -10.92 19.29 -18.33
C ALA A 322 -12.39 18.82 -18.41
N GLN A 323 -12.61 17.53 -18.64
CA GLN A 323 -13.94 16.95 -18.69
C GLN A 323 -14.64 16.98 -17.33
N LEU A 324 -13.92 16.63 -16.26
CA LEU A 324 -14.42 16.72 -14.88
C LEU A 324 -14.81 18.16 -14.53
N PHE A 325 -13.98 19.14 -14.91
CA PHE A 325 -14.23 20.55 -14.64
C PHE A 325 -15.48 21.04 -15.38
N ARG A 326 -15.60 20.73 -16.68
CA ARG A 326 -16.78 21.06 -17.48
C ARG A 326 -18.05 20.47 -16.89
N ASN A 327 -18.02 19.18 -16.54
CA ASN A 327 -19.18 18.47 -16.00
C ASN A 327 -19.57 19.03 -14.62
N ALA A 328 -18.60 19.26 -13.74
CA ALA A 328 -18.80 19.88 -12.43
C ALA A 328 -19.40 21.29 -12.55
N TYR A 329 -18.88 22.12 -13.47
CA TYR A 329 -19.41 23.46 -13.73
C TYR A 329 -20.87 23.42 -14.18
N SER A 330 -21.23 22.42 -14.99
CA SER A 330 -22.61 22.18 -15.46
C SER A 330 -23.56 21.77 -14.32
N TRP A 331 -23.03 21.37 -13.16
CA TRP A 331 -23.78 21.08 -11.93
C TRP A 331 -23.68 22.20 -10.88
N GLY A 332 -23.18 23.38 -11.28
CA GLY A 332 -22.98 24.53 -10.40
C GLY A 332 -21.82 24.35 -9.42
N ILE A 333 -20.82 23.54 -9.77
CA ILE A 333 -19.63 23.28 -8.95
C ILE A 333 -18.40 23.84 -9.67
N ASP A 334 -17.77 24.85 -9.07
CA ASP A 334 -16.56 25.45 -9.61
C ASP A 334 -15.31 24.77 -9.02
N PHE A 335 -14.77 23.78 -9.74
CA PHE A 335 -13.51 23.12 -9.34
C PHE A 335 -12.28 23.99 -9.58
N GLU A 336 -12.32 24.93 -10.53
CA GLU A 336 -11.20 25.87 -10.77
C GLU A 336 -10.99 26.74 -9.54
N GLU A 337 -12.06 27.32 -9.00
CA GLU A 337 -11.99 28.15 -7.80
C GLU A 337 -11.46 27.38 -6.58
N MET A 338 -11.91 26.13 -6.40
CA MET A 338 -11.49 25.31 -5.26
C MET A 338 -10.02 24.92 -5.31
N GLU A 339 -9.49 24.68 -6.50
CA GLU A 339 -8.08 24.38 -6.70
C GLU A 339 -7.20 25.64 -6.58
N HIS A 340 -7.66 26.78 -7.10
CA HIS A 340 -6.98 28.07 -6.90
C HIS A 340 -6.87 28.45 -5.42
N LYS A 341 -7.86 28.08 -4.59
CA LYS A 341 -7.81 28.25 -3.13
C LYS A 341 -6.92 27.22 -2.43
N GLY A 342 -6.34 26.26 -3.15
CA GLY A 342 -5.53 25.18 -2.59
C GLY A 342 -6.32 24.19 -1.72
N LEU A 343 -7.64 24.13 -1.89
CA LEU A 343 -8.53 23.25 -1.12
C LEU A 343 -8.83 21.95 -1.85
N LEU A 344 -8.83 21.95 -3.18
CA LEU A 344 -9.01 20.75 -4.00
C LEU A 344 -7.74 20.44 -4.77
N LYS A 345 -7.32 19.18 -4.77
CA LYS A 345 -6.29 18.66 -5.69
C LYS A 345 -6.88 17.47 -6.46
N LEU A 346 -6.62 17.41 -7.76
CA LEU A 346 -7.12 16.34 -8.63
C LEU A 346 -5.95 15.67 -9.34
N LEU A 347 -5.93 14.34 -9.29
CA LEU A 347 -5.01 13.51 -10.05
C LEU A 347 -5.80 12.71 -11.07
N CYS A 348 -5.51 12.92 -12.35
CA CYS A 348 -6.15 12.22 -13.45
C CYS A 348 -5.09 11.34 -14.13
N THR A 349 -5.22 10.03 -13.99
CA THR A 349 -4.25 9.05 -14.55
C THR A 349 -4.99 7.84 -15.08
N TYR A 350 -4.55 7.26 -16.19
CA TYR A 350 -5.12 6.01 -16.67
C TYR A 350 -4.74 4.83 -15.74
N PRO A 351 -5.64 3.87 -15.47
CA PRO A 351 -5.32 2.67 -14.70
C PRO A 351 -4.11 1.89 -15.23
N GLU A 352 -3.91 1.93 -16.55
CA GLU A 352 -2.86 1.24 -17.28
C GLU A 352 -1.49 1.90 -17.17
N SER A 353 -1.39 3.12 -16.64
CA SER A 353 -0.11 3.83 -16.52
C SER A 353 0.83 3.22 -15.49
N ALA A 354 0.31 2.43 -14.53
CA ALA A 354 1.10 1.85 -13.44
C ALA A 354 0.45 0.59 -12.84
N GLY A 355 1.20 -0.14 -12.01
CA GLY A 355 0.68 -1.25 -11.20
C GLY A 355 -0.19 -0.77 -10.02
N LEU A 356 -0.91 -1.68 -9.36
CA LEU A 356 -1.73 -1.32 -8.19
C LEU A 356 -0.87 -0.87 -7.01
N GLU A 357 0.32 -1.45 -6.85
CA GLU A 357 1.32 -1.07 -5.87
C GLU A 357 1.79 0.39 -6.05
N ASP A 358 2.00 0.82 -7.30
CA ASP A 358 2.43 2.17 -7.63
C ASP A 358 1.28 3.17 -7.49
N HIS A 359 0.06 2.78 -7.86
CA HIS A 359 -1.15 3.58 -7.59
C HIS A 359 -1.37 3.75 -6.09
N LEU A 360 -1.19 2.69 -5.29
CA LEU A 360 -1.30 2.77 -3.83
C LEU A 360 -0.24 3.70 -3.25
N GLN A 361 0.99 3.62 -3.75
CA GLN A 361 2.07 4.51 -3.33
C GLN A 361 1.77 5.96 -3.67
N THR A 362 1.33 6.23 -4.90
CA THR A 362 0.94 7.57 -5.35
C THR A 362 -0.16 8.13 -4.45
N ILE A 363 -1.19 7.34 -4.15
CA ILE A 363 -2.26 7.75 -3.23
C ILE A 363 -1.71 8.13 -1.85
N LYS A 364 -0.81 7.31 -1.29
CA LYS A 364 -0.20 7.58 0.01
C LYS A 364 0.65 8.86 0.02
N SER A 365 1.53 9.01 -0.97
CA SER A 365 2.39 10.19 -1.11
C SER A 365 1.56 11.47 -1.20
N GLU A 366 0.53 11.45 -2.04
CA GLU A 366 -0.37 12.58 -2.25
C GLU A 366 -1.18 12.94 -0.99
N ILE A 367 -1.63 11.93 -0.24
CA ILE A 367 -2.29 12.15 1.05
C ILE A 367 -1.31 12.77 2.06
N ALA A 368 -0.07 12.27 2.15
CA ALA A 368 0.93 12.75 3.09
C ALA A 368 1.34 14.22 2.81
N GLU A 369 1.49 14.58 1.53
CA GLU A 369 1.85 15.93 1.11
C GLU A 369 0.68 16.91 1.27
N PHE A 370 -0.50 16.55 0.76
CA PHE A 370 -1.65 17.46 0.69
C PHE A 370 -2.44 17.53 2.00
N LYS A 371 -2.41 16.48 2.82
CA LYS A 371 -3.15 16.31 4.09
C LYS A 371 -4.66 16.57 3.94
N PRO A 372 -5.36 15.81 3.07
CA PRO A 372 -6.78 15.99 2.85
C PRO A 372 -7.62 15.50 4.04
N SER A 373 -8.77 16.14 4.26
CA SER A 373 -9.82 15.66 5.16
C SER A 373 -10.74 14.63 4.49
N ARG A 374 -10.83 14.69 3.15
CA ARG A 374 -11.67 13.81 2.33
C ARG A 374 -10.92 13.36 1.09
N ILE A 375 -11.06 12.09 0.75
CA ILE A 375 -10.54 11.54 -0.50
C ILE A 375 -11.68 10.94 -1.30
N ALA A 376 -11.60 11.04 -2.62
CA ALA A 376 -12.46 10.27 -3.51
C ALA A 376 -11.65 9.53 -4.57
N ILE A 377 -12.07 8.31 -4.91
CA ILE A 377 -11.50 7.50 -5.98
C ILE A 377 -12.59 7.19 -6.99
N ASP A 378 -12.45 7.73 -8.21
CA ASP A 378 -13.38 7.58 -9.30
C ASP A 378 -12.68 7.02 -10.56
N SER A 379 -12.63 5.70 -10.80
CA SER A 379 -13.39 4.62 -10.16
C SER A 379 -12.50 3.44 -9.77
N LEU A 380 -12.85 2.76 -8.67
CA LEU A 380 -12.21 1.49 -8.30
C LEU A 380 -12.41 0.41 -9.38
N SER A 381 -13.54 0.43 -10.10
CA SER A 381 -13.77 -0.51 -11.20
C SER A 381 -12.79 -0.30 -12.36
N ALA A 382 -12.28 0.92 -12.56
CA ALA A 382 -11.26 1.19 -13.57
C ALA A 382 -9.92 0.56 -13.18
N LEU A 383 -9.55 0.61 -11.90
CA LEU A 383 -8.34 -0.03 -11.35
C LEU A 383 -8.41 -1.57 -11.32
N ALA A 384 -9.62 -2.15 -11.33
CA ALA A 384 -9.81 -3.60 -11.39
C ALA A 384 -9.50 -4.19 -12.78
N ARG A 385 -9.36 -3.37 -13.83
CA ARG A 385 -9.19 -3.83 -15.21
C ARG A 385 -7.88 -4.58 -15.41
N GLY A 386 -7.97 -5.83 -15.86
CA GLY A 386 -6.82 -6.67 -16.16
C GLY A 386 -6.01 -7.12 -14.95
N VAL A 387 -6.52 -6.92 -13.72
CA VAL A 387 -5.85 -7.31 -12.48
C VAL A 387 -6.62 -8.44 -11.80
N SER A 388 -5.89 -9.33 -11.11
CA SER A 388 -6.53 -10.40 -10.33
C SER A 388 -7.38 -9.84 -9.18
N ASN A 389 -8.49 -10.51 -8.87
CA ASN A 389 -9.40 -10.09 -7.79
C ASN A 389 -8.68 -10.04 -6.42
N ASN A 390 -7.72 -10.95 -6.19
CA ASN A 390 -6.92 -10.95 -4.96
C ASN A 390 -6.02 -9.72 -4.84
N ALA A 391 -5.29 -9.36 -5.92
CA ALA A 391 -4.44 -8.17 -5.92
C ALA A 391 -5.27 -6.88 -5.80
N PHE A 392 -6.42 -6.83 -6.48
CA PHE A 392 -7.35 -5.71 -6.37
C PHE A 392 -7.93 -5.56 -4.96
N ARG A 393 -8.34 -6.65 -4.30
CA ARG A 393 -8.78 -6.62 -2.90
C ARG A 393 -7.66 -6.15 -1.97
N GLN A 394 -6.43 -6.62 -2.18
CA GLN A 394 -5.27 -6.15 -1.42
C GLN A 394 -5.08 -4.63 -1.56
N PHE A 395 -5.15 -4.11 -2.78
CA PHE A 395 -5.12 -2.67 -3.04
C PHE A 395 -6.22 -1.90 -2.28
N VAL A 396 -7.47 -2.37 -2.37
CA VAL A 396 -8.61 -1.74 -1.68
C VAL A 396 -8.41 -1.75 -0.16
N ILE A 397 -7.89 -2.84 0.41
CA ILE A 397 -7.54 -2.91 1.84
C ILE A 397 -6.45 -1.90 2.18
N GLY A 398 -5.42 -1.76 1.35
CA GLY A 398 -4.34 -0.80 1.55
C GLY A 398 -4.83 0.64 1.59
N VAL A 399 -5.61 1.05 0.59
CA VAL A 399 -6.19 2.40 0.53
C VAL A 399 -7.14 2.63 1.71
N THR A 400 -8.05 1.69 1.96
CA THR A 400 -9.06 1.80 3.03
C THR A 400 -8.41 1.86 4.40
N GLY A 401 -7.45 0.98 4.67
CA GLY A 401 -6.73 0.92 5.94
C GLY A 401 -5.95 2.20 6.21
N PHE A 402 -5.28 2.73 5.18
CA PHE A 402 -4.50 3.96 5.27
C PHE A 402 -5.40 5.18 5.50
N ALA A 403 -6.47 5.35 4.71
CA ALA A 403 -7.42 6.44 4.89
C ALA A 403 -8.05 6.45 6.28
N LYS A 404 -8.43 5.28 6.82
CA LYS A 404 -8.96 5.16 8.18
C LYS A 404 -7.94 5.49 9.26
N GLN A 405 -6.67 5.10 9.07
CA GLN A 405 -5.61 5.40 10.03
C GLN A 405 -5.32 6.91 10.11
N GLU A 406 -5.40 7.60 8.97
CA GLU A 406 -5.20 9.05 8.87
C GLU A 406 -6.47 9.86 9.18
N GLU A 407 -7.56 9.22 9.66
CA GLU A 407 -8.85 9.86 9.98
C GLU A 407 -9.47 10.63 8.79
N ILE A 408 -9.31 10.09 7.57
CA ILE A 408 -9.78 10.66 6.31
C ILE A 408 -11.07 9.98 5.88
N THR A 409 -12.09 10.77 5.53
CA THR A 409 -13.34 10.23 4.96
C THR A 409 -13.12 9.83 3.49
N GLY A 410 -13.30 8.55 3.18
CA GLY A 410 -13.07 8.02 1.82
C GLY A 410 -14.37 7.76 1.06
N PHE A 411 -14.48 8.28 -0.17
CA PHE A 411 -15.61 8.04 -1.07
C PHE A 411 -15.13 7.32 -2.34
N PHE A 412 -15.51 6.07 -2.50
CA PHE A 412 -15.10 5.26 -3.64
C PHE A 412 -16.27 5.01 -4.57
N THR A 413 -16.02 5.01 -5.88
CA THR A 413 -17.02 4.62 -6.87
C THR A 413 -16.70 3.23 -7.43
N ASN A 414 -17.76 2.51 -7.79
CA ASN A 414 -17.67 1.24 -8.51
C ASN A 414 -18.75 1.21 -9.59
N THR A 415 -18.36 1.04 -10.85
CA THR A 415 -19.30 0.82 -11.93
C THR A 415 -19.63 -0.66 -12.04
N SER A 416 -20.93 -1.01 -12.06
CA SER A 416 -21.37 -2.37 -12.35
C SER A 416 -21.32 -2.64 -13.85
N ASP A 417 -20.92 -3.84 -14.26
CA ASP A 417 -20.86 -4.24 -15.67
C ASP A 417 -22.25 -4.36 -16.31
N GLN A 418 -23.26 -4.68 -15.49
CA GLN A 418 -24.66 -4.77 -15.90
C GLN A 418 -25.44 -3.51 -15.51
N PHE A 419 -26.34 -3.06 -16.39
CA PHE A 419 -27.05 -1.79 -16.24
C PHE A 419 -28.42 -1.90 -15.53
N MET A 420 -29.06 -3.06 -15.57
CA MET A 420 -30.34 -3.38 -14.92
C MET A 420 -30.29 -4.80 -14.35
N GLY A 421 -30.89 -5.01 -13.17
CA GLY A 421 -30.97 -6.34 -12.55
C GLY A 421 -29.66 -6.85 -11.93
N SER A 422 -28.82 -5.96 -11.39
CA SER A 422 -27.57 -6.37 -10.73
C SER A 422 -27.85 -7.32 -9.56
N HIS A 423 -27.44 -8.58 -9.68
CA HIS A 423 -27.56 -9.58 -8.61
C HIS A 423 -26.50 -9.42 -7.50
N SER A 424 -25.49 -8.60 -7.75
CA SER A 424 -24.36 -8.34 -6.84
C SER A 424 -24.15 -6.84 -6.68
N ILE A 425 -23.75 -6.40 -5.47
CA ILE A 425 -23.44 -4.98 -5.18
C ILE A 425 -22.12 -4.57 -5.85
N THR A 426 -21.17 -5.49 -5.89
CA THR A 426 -19.85 -5.36 -6.52
C THR A 426 -19.40 -6.75 -6.96
N ASP A 427 -19.00 -6.92 -8.22
CA ASP A 427 -18.55 -8.20 -8.75
C ASP A 427 -17.22 -8.68 -8.11
N SER A 428 -16.44 -7.74 -7.57
CA SER A 428 -15.21 -7.97 -6.80
C SER A 428 -15.44 -8.27 -5.31
N HIS A 429 -16.68 -8.22 -4.82
CA HIS A 429 -17.07 -8.35 -3.41
C HIS A 429 -16.38 -7.37 -2.42
N ILE A 430 -16.18 -6.10 -2.84
CA ILE A 430 -15.64 -5.04 -1.98
C ILE A 430 -16.63 -4.61 -0.86
N SER A 431 -17.92 -4.92 -1.01
CA SER A 431 -18.98 -4.54 -0.06
C SER A 431 -18.74 -4.96 1.40
N THR A 432 -17.91 -5.97 1.65
CA THR A 432 -17.54 -6.44 3.00
C THR A 432 -16.56 -5.50 3.71
N ILE A 433 -15.70 -4.82 2.94
CA ILE A 433 -14.63 -3.92 3.42
C ILE A 433 -15.20 -2.54 3.75
N THR A 434 -16.24 -2.12 3.03
CA THR A 434 -16.84 -0.78 3.14
C THR A 434 -17.87 -0.66 4.27
N ASP A 435 -17.97 0.54 4.85
CA ASP A 435 -18.84 0.80 6.00
C ASP A 435 -20.22 1.29 5.57
N THR A 436 -20.24 2.15 4.55
CA THR A 436 -21.46 2.74 3.97
C THR A 436 -21.54 2.41 2.48
N ILE A 437 -22.71 1.98 2.02
CA ILE A 437 -22.95 1.63 0.61
C ILE A 437 -24.14 2.45 0.10
N ILE A 438 -23.89 3.24 -0.94
CA ILE A 438 -24.89 3.98 -1.71
C ILE A 438 -25.08 3.24 -3.03
N MET A 439 -26.28 2.74 -3.26
CA MET A 439 -26.65 2.02 -4.47
C MET A 439 -27.42 2.96 -5.41
N LEU A 440 -26.95 3.07 -6.65
CA LEU A 440 -27.58 3.79 -7.73
C LEU A 440 -28.00 2.80 -8.82
N GLN A 441 -29.23 2.93 -9.31
CA GLN A 441 -29.77 2.05 -10.34
C GLN A 441 -30.70 2.80 -11.28
N TYR A 442 -30.87 2.25 -12.48
CA TYR A 442 -31.94 2.67 -13.38
C TYR A 442 -33.24 1.95 -13.05
N VAL A 443 -34.36 2.64 -13.27
CA VAL A 443 -35.70 2.11 -13.14
C VAL A 443 -36.49 2.55 -14.36
N GLU A 444 -36.97 1.59 -15.13
CA GLU A 444 -37.80 1.83 -16.31
C GLU A 444 -39.24 2.11 -15.89
N ILE A 445 -39.72 3.34 -16.10
CA ILE A 445 -41.09 3.73 -15.76
C ILE A 445 -41.73 4.36 -16.97
N ARG A 446 -42.81 3.73 -17.46
CA ARG A 446 -43.60 4.23 -18.61
C ARG A 446 -42.76 4.51 -19.85
N GLY A 447 -41.74 3.69 -20.11
CA GLY A 447 -40.82 3.86 -21.24
C GLY A 447 -39.71 4.90 -21.03
N GLU A 448 -39.59 5.46 -19.83
CA GLU A 448 -38.53 6.41 -19.47
C GLU A 448 -37.54 5.80 -18.48
N MET A 449 -36.25 6.08 -18.69
CA MET A 449 -35.18 5.66 -17.78
C MET A 449 -35.05 6.64 -16.62
N SER A 450 -35.71 6.31 -15.52
CA SER A 450 -35.58 7.02 -14.25
C SER A 450 -34.37 6.51 -13.47
N ARG A 451 -33.90 7.29 -12.50
CA ARG A 451 -32.80 6.90 -11.61
C ARG A 451 -33.30 6.74 -10.18
N ALA A 452 -32.70 5.81 -9.46
CA ALA A 452 -33.03 5.53 -8.08
C ALA A 452 -31.78 5.45 -7.21
N ILE A 453 -31.85 6.03 -6.02
CA ILE A 453 -30.81 6.03 -4.99
C ILE A 453 -31.32 5.32 -3.75
N ASN A 454 -30.44 4.53 -3.14
CA ASN A 454 -30.71 3.83 -1.90
C ASN A 454 -29.45 3.79 -1.02
N VAL A 455 -29.61 4.06 0.28
CA VAL A 455 -28.57 3.72 1.26
C VAL A 455 -28.74 2.24 1.58
N PHE A 456 -27.93 1.40 0.96
CA PHE A 456 -28.06 -0.05 1.06
C PHE A 456 -27.61 -0.54 2.43
N LYS A 457 -26.53 0.04 2.95
CA LYS A 457 -25.92 -0.32 4.23
C LYS A 457 -25.25 0.88 4.84
N MET A 458 -25.33 0.99 6.15
CA MET A 458 -24.49 1.90 6.93
C MET A 458 -24.16 1.26 8.28
N ARG A 459 -22.88 1.07 8.58
CA ARG A 459 -22.46 0.59 9.90
C ARG A 459 -22.52 1.74 10.91
N GLY A 460 -23.08 1.49 12.09
CA GLY A 460 -23.12 2.47 13.19
C GLY A 460 -24.20 3.55 13.09
N SER A 461 -25.06 3.52 12.04
CA SER A 461 -26.15 4.49 11.90
C SER A 461 -27.45 3.81 11.50
N TRP A 462 -28.56 4.39 11.94
CA TRP A 462 -29.81 4.23 11.21
C TRP A 462 -29.63 4.82 9.80
N HIS A 463 -30.29 4.22 8.82
CA HIS A 463 -30.36 4.76 7.47
C HIS A 463 -31.72 4.43 6.84
N ASP A 464 -32.16 5.30 5.93
CA ASP A 464 -33.39 5.12 5.18
C ASP A 464 -33.32 3.82 4.36
N LYS A 465 -34.43 3.08 4.37
CA LYS A 465 -34.61 1.81 3.65
C LYS A 465 -35.34 2.01 2.32
N GLY A 466 -35.88 3.20 2.08
CA GLY A 466 -36.56 3.55 0.83
C GLY A 466 -35.61 3.53 -0.37
N ILE A 467 -36.13 3.05 -1.51
CA ILE A 467 -35.53 3.24 -2.82
C ILE A 467 -36.17 4.50 -3.40
N ARG A 468 -35.44 5.62 -3.40
CA ARG A 468 -35.94 6.94 -3.79
C ARG A 468 -35.59 7.26 -5.22
N GLU A 469 -36.53 7.83 -5.96
CA GLU A 469 -36.24 8.40 -7.28
C GLU A 469 -35.34 9.63 -7.11
N TYR A 470 -34.44 9.90 -8.05
CA TYR A 470 -33.78 11.19 -8.13
C TYR A 470 -33.59 11.65 -9.57
N THR A 471 -33.57 12.97 -9.74
CA THR A 471 -33.27 13.63 -11.02
C THR A 471 -31.96 14.40 -10.92
N ILE A 472 -31.22 14.48 -12.04
CA ILE A 472 -30.00 15.27 -12.14
C ILE A 472 -30.34 16.55 -12.91
N THR A 473 -30.04 17.70 -12.31
CA THR A 473 -30.30 19.03 -12.89
C THR A 473 -29.01 19.86 -12.82
N GLU A 474 -29.04 21.09 -13.32
CA GLU A 474 -27.94 22.06 -13.17
C GLU A 474 -27.62 22.38 -11.70
N ARG A 475 -28.56 22.12 -10.77
CA ARG A 475 -28.35 22.29 -9.33
C ARG A 475 -27.74 21.05 -8.66
N GLY A 476 -27.52 19.98 -9.42
CA GLY A 476 -27.07 18.67 -8.93
C GLY A 476 -28.22 17.67 -8.72
N PRO A 477 -28.05 16.68 -7.83
CA PRO A 477 -29.04 15.65 -7.58
C PRO A 477 -30.24 16.22 -6.81
N GLN A 478 -31.46 15.82 -7.19
CA GLN A 478 -32.68 16.11 -6.45
C GLN A 478 -33.36 14.79 -6.11
N ILE A 479 -33.22 14.36 -4.85
CA ILE A 479 -33.81 13.13 -4.33
C ILE A 479 -35.28 13.38 -4.00
N LYS A 480 -36.16 12.53 -4.52
CA LYS A 480 -37.62 12.61 -4.39
C LYS A 480 -38.16 11.50 -3.49
N ASP A 481 -39.43 11.17 -3.68
CA ASP A 481 -40.10 10.08 -3.00
C ASP A 481 -39.68 8.70 -3.52
N SER A 482 -40.00 7.69 -2.72
CA SER A 482 -39.85 6.28 -3.11
C SER A 482 -40.92 5.83 -4.09
N PHE A 483 -40.63 4.79 -4.87
CA PHE A 483 -41.58 4.16 -5.81
C PHE A 483 -42.67 3.34 -5.08
N ARG A 484 -43.44 3.98 -4.19
CA ARG A 484 -44.62 3.36 -3.56
C ARG A 484 -45.64 3.01 -4.64
N GLY A 485 -46.20 1.80 -4.58
CA GLY A 485 -47.11 1.29 -5.61
C GLY A 485 -46.42 0.59 -6.80
N TYR A 486 -45.14 0.24 -6.67
CA TYR A 486 -44.41 -0.58 -7.64
C TYR A 486 -43.77 -1.79 -6.96
N GLU A 487 -43.81 -2.94 -7.62
CA GLU A 487 -43.06 -4.15 -7.24
C GLU A 487 -41.88 -4.38 -8.17
N ARG A 488 -40.90 -5.16 -7.71
CA ARG A 488 -39.69 -5.53 -8.47
C ARG A 488 -38.81 -4.35 -8.91
N ILE A 489 -38.73 -3.28 -8.12
CA ILE A 489 -37.87 -2.11 -8.44
C ILE A 489 -36.41 -2.51 -8.68
N ILE A 490 -35.87 -3.47 -7.90
CA ILE A 490 -34.48 -3.95 -8.02
C ILE A 490 -34.22 -4.66 -9.36
N SER A 491 -35.25 -5.20 -10.05
CA SER A 491 -35.03 -5.79 -11.37
C SER A 491 -34.73 -4.73 -12.44
N GLY A 492 -34.96 -3.45 -12.14
CA GLY A 492 -34.90 -2.35 -13.10
C GLY A 492 -36.21 -2.15 -13.88
N SER A 493 -37.03 -3.19 -14.07
CA SER A 493 -38.33 -3.11 -14.77
C SER A 493 -39.47 -3.41 -13.79
N PRO A 494 -39.93 -2.41 -13.02
CA PRO A 494 -40.96 -2.60 -12.02
C PRO A 494 -42.36 -2.79 -12.62
N THR A 495 -43.22 -3.49 -11.88
CA THR A 495 -44.65 -3.62 -12.21
C THR A 495 -45.46 -2.73 -11.30
N ARG A 496 -46.32 -1.87 -11.87
CA ARG A 496 -47.24 -1.04 -11.09
C ARG A 496 -48.31 -1.93 -10.44
N ILE A 497 -48.46 -1.82 -9.13
CA ILE A 497 -49.55 -2.45 -8.40
C ILE A 497 -50.68 -1.44 -8.21
N SER A 498 -51.92 -1.90 -8.30
CA SER A 498 -53.08 -1.09 -7.94
C SER A 498 -53.16 -1.01 -6.42
N VAL A 499 -52.74 0.12 -5.87
CA VAL A 499 -52.98 0.41 -4.45
C VAL A 499 -54.45 0.81 -4.32
N ASN A 500 -55.22 0.03 -3.57
CA ASN A 500 -56.62 0.36 -3.30
C ASN A 500 -56.62 1.53 -2.31
N GLU A 501 -56.80 2.76 -2.80
CA GLU A 501 -56.64 4.02 -2.03
C GLU A 501 -57.38 4.02 -0.68
N LYS A 502 -58.49 3.27 -0.58
CA LYS A 502 -59.25 3.05 0.67
C LYS A 502 -58.44 2.36 1.78
N SER A 503 -57.62 1.37 1.47
CA SER A 503 -56.84 0.65 2.49
C SER A 503 -55.63 1.45 2.99
N GLU A 504 -55.06 2.31 2.14
CA GLU A 504 -53.93 3.17 2.50
C GLU A 504 -54.36 4.34 3.40
N LEU A 505 -55.49 4.98 3.08
CA LEU A 505 -56.15 5.96 3.95
C LEU A 505 -56.47 5.38 5.33
N SER A 506 -56.95 4.13 5.38
CA SER A 506 -57.26 3.44 6.63
C SER A 506 -56.00 3.18 7.49
N ARG A 507 -54.86 2.88 6.84
CA ARG A 507 -53.57 2.63 7.52
C ARG A 507 -52.95 3.91 8.08
N ILE A 508 -53.07 5.02 7.35
CA ILE A 508 -52.61 6.34 7.80
C ILE A 508 -53.48 6.83 8.98
N LEU A 509 -54.81 6.63 8.92
CA LEU A 509 -55.71 6.97 10.01
C LEU A 509 -55.44 6.17 11.29
N GLN A 510 -55.09 4.87 11.19
CA GLN A 510 -54.69 4.06 12.34
C GLN A 510 -53.36 4.51 12.97
N GLY A 511 -52.40 4.98 12.16
CA GLY A 511 -51.13 5.52 12.66
C GLY A 511 -51.28 6.84 13.42
N VAL A 512 -52.30 7.64 13.10
CA VAL A 512 -52.63 8.89 13.81
C VAL A 512 -53.46 8.61 15.07
N GLN A 513 -54.33 7.60 15.07
CA GLN A 513 -55.07 7.20 16.28
C GLN A 513 -54.16 6.63 17.37
N GLY A 514 -53.07 5.95 17.01
CA GLY A 514 -52.11 5.41 17.99
C GLY A 514 -51.20 6.45 18.68
N GLN A 515 -51.26 7.73 18.29
CA GLN A 515 -50.51 8.82 18.95
C GLN A 515 -51.34 9.63 19.95
N ASN A 516 -52.66 9.43 20.01
CA ASN A 516 -53.54 10.22 20.89
C ASN A 516 -53.93 9.50 22.19
N ASP A 517 -53.52 8.24 22.39
CA ASP A 517 -53.91 7.44 23.57
C ASP A 517 -52.81 7.35 24.67
N ASP A 518 -51.69 8.07 24.53
CA ASP A 518 -50.59 8.10 25.52
C ASP A 518 -50.51 9.40 26.35
N ASP A 519 -51.51 10.30 26.27
CA ASP A 519 -51.61 11.52 27.09
C ASP A 519 -53.00 11.66 27.75
N ILE A 520 -53.33 10.77 28.71
CA ILE A 520 -54.29 11.04 29.82
C ILE A 520 -53.81 10.37 31.11
#